data_AF-A0A9P5V5B2-F1
#
_entry.id   AF-A0A9P5V5B2-F1
#
_cell.length_a   1.000
_cell.length_b   1.000
_cell.length_c   1.000
_cell.angle_alpha   90.00
_cell.angle_beta   90.00
_cell.angle_gamma   90.00
#
_symmetry.space_group_name_H-M   'P 1'
#
loop_
_entity.id
_entity.type
_entity.pdbx_description
1 polymer ?
#
loop_
_entity_poly.entity_id
_entity_poly.type
_entity_poly.pdbx_seq_one_letter_code
_entity_poly.pdbx_strand_id
1 'polypeptide(L)'
;MYTPDPEESISLFISLASISAMSVLFGRKTAGTKLSTINYARGLVVSLYIISWTFSLISAMLVQTNNFNAISCTMSVYMCITLYAVSKIIIYLFLMEKVYVVTAVGTTRANFMLYRINVALLVPYLGIFCLMLIYRVSELQENGECKIGLLPPASVTLILYDIFISSWLTLLFIRPLMSSTSLLQGPSKGKLRDVARRTLMGSLVALILSTANVFTLVLFKGYERGLICLASCTVDVTLNAITVHWVTSRGGGGGRSSNNQVERSSGNDRRQQPQTVLTQSEKQVAPLDSHISVTVESYVEQYHQQTSAGTSSAPSY
;
A
#
# COMPACT_ATOMS: atom_id res chain seq x y z
N MET A 1 38.80 17.07 8.79
CA MET A 1 37.95 15.88 8.97
C MET A 1 36.52 16.37 8.85
N TYR A 2 35.78 15.95 7.82
CA TYR A 2 34.35 16.24 7.73
C TYR A 2 33.61 15.36 8.73
N THR A 3 32.94 15.94 9.70
CA THR A 3 32.07 15.23 10.64
C THR A 3 30.64 15.37 10.14
N PRO A 4 29.93 14.27 9.82
CA PRO A 4 28.56 14.36 9.34
C PRO A 4 27.64 14.93 10.43
N ASP A 5 26.73 15.79 10.02
CA ASP A 5 25.71 16.33 10.92
C ASP A 5 24.80 15.20 11.43
N PRO A 6 24.24 15.32 12.64
CA PRO A 6 23.35 14.29 13.20
C PRO A 6 22.13 14.02 12.31
N GLU A 7 21.62 15.05 11.65
CA GLU A 7 20.49 14.96 10.71
C GLU A 7 20.83 14.26 9.39
N GLU A 8 22.05 14.45 8.85
CA GLU A 8 22.54 13.70 7.69
C GLU A 8 22.61 12.20 8.03
N SER A 9 23.17 11.90 9.20
CA SER A 9 23.29 10.52 9.71
C SER A 9 21.91 9.85 9.90
N ILE A 10 20.94 10.59 10.45
CA ILE A 10 19.56 10.09 10.64
C ILE A 10 18.87 9.85 9.29
N SER A 11 18.96 10.80 8.35
CA SER A 11 18.35 10.68 7.03
C SER A 11 18.89 9.49 6.23
N LEU A 12 20.21 9.27 6.32
CA LEU A 12 20.89 8.14 5.69
C LEU A 12 20.47 6.81 6.32
N PHE A 13 20.41 6.73 7.66
CA PHE A 13 19.94 5.54 8.36
C PHE A 13 18.50 5.18 7.98
N ILE A 14 17.61 6.17 7.95
CA ILE A 14 16.21 6.00 7.51
C ILE A 14 16.15 5.44 6.10
N SER A 15 16.93 6.00 5.18
CA SER A 15 16.94 5.57 3.77
C SER A 15 17.45 4.13 3.63
N LEU A 16 18.54 3.76 4.31
CA LEU A 16 19.08 2.39 4.30
C LEU A 16 18.13 1.36 4.93
N ALA A 17 17.49 1.72 6.04
CA ALA A 17 16.47 0.87 6.66
C ALA A 17 15.28 0.65 5.71
N SER A 18 14.85 1.70 5.02
CA SER A 18 13.75 1.66 4.04
C SER A 18 14.10 0.79 2.83
N ILE A 19 15.31 0.91 2.28
CA ILE A 19 15.82 0.06 1.20
C ILE A 19 15.79 -1.42 1.60
N SER A 20 16.31 -1.72 2.80
CA SER A 20 16.36 -3.09 3.33
C SER A 20 14.96 -3.66 3.52
N ALA A 21 14.06 -2.88 4.13
CA ALA A 21 12.67 -3.27 4.34
C ALA A 21 11.95 -3.54 3.01
N MET A 22 12.02 -2.62 2.04
CA MET A 22 11.36 -2.78 0.74
C MET A 22 11.89 -3.99 -0.03
N SER A 23 13.20 -4.25 0.02
CA SER A 23 13.82 -5.42 -0.62
C SER A 23 13.28 -6.74 -0.05
N VAL A 24 13.18 -6.84 1.28
CA VAL A 24 12.62 -8.02 1.96
C VAL A 24 11.14 -8.19 1.65
N LEU A 25 10.34 -7.11 1.74
CA LEU A 25 8.91 -7.17 1.47
C LEU A 25 8.60 -7.55 0.02
N PHE A 26 9.37 -7.00 -0.93
CA PHE A 26 9.28 -7.35 -2.35
C PHE A 26 9.60 -8.83 -2.56
N GLY A 27 10.72 -9.32 -2.04
CA GLY A 27 11.12 -10.73 -2.16
C GLY A 27 10.10 -11.70 -1.57
N ARG A 28 9.55 -11.39 -0.39
CA ARG A 28 8.49 -12.19 0.24
C ARG A 28 7.20 -12.23 -0.58
N LYS A 29 6.85 -11.14 -1.28
CA LYS A 29 5.60 -11.04 -2.05
C LYS A 29 5.69 -11.65 -3.44
N THR A 30 6.88 -11.66 -4.03
CA THR A 30 7.12 -12.18 -5.39
C THR A 30 7.52 -13.66 -5.40
N ALA A 31 8.08 -14.18 -4.30
CA ALA A 31 8.45 -15.59 -4.15
C ALA A 31 7.31 -16.55 -4.55
N GLY A 32 7.56 -17.40 -5.55
CA GLY A 32 6.65 -18.47 -5.99
C GLY A 32 5.52 -18.04 -6.91
N THR A 33 5.50 -16.79 -7.41
CA THR A 33 4.43 -16.32 -8.31
C THR A 33 4.92 -16.10 -9.74
N LYS A 34 4.17 -16.61 -10.72
CA LYS A 34 4.40 -16.28 -12.14
C LYS A 34 3.96 -14.84 -12.39
N LEU A 35 4.87 -13.97 -12.83
CA LEU A 35 4.64 -12.54 -13.09
C LEU A 35 3.53 -12.30 -14.15
N SER A 36 3.27 -13.29 -15.01
CA SER A 36 2.32 -13.19 -16.12
C SER A 36 0.83 -13.18 -15.72
N THR A 37 0.47 -13.50 -14.47
CA THR A 37 -0.93 -13.58 -14.02
C THR A 37 -1.22 -12.59 -12.88
N ILE A 38 -0.63 -11.40 -12.92
CA ILE A 38 -0.80 -10.38 -11.87
C ILE A 38 -2.16 -9.67 -12.03
N ASN A 39 -3.00 -9.75 -11.00
CA ASN A 39 -4.22 -8.93 -10.91
C ASN A 39 -3.85 -7.45 -10.63
N TYR A 40 -4.71 -6.52 -11.06
CA TYR A 40 -4.49 -5.07 -10.99
C TYR A 40 -4.09 -4.59 -9.58
N ALA A 41 -4.83 -5.02 -8.55
CA ALA A 41 -4.52 -4.68 -7.16
C ALA A 41 -3.13 -5.17 -6.71
N ARG A 42 -2.71 -6.35 -7.17
CA ARG A 42 -1.38 -6.90 -6.87
C ARG A 42 -0.28 -6.16 -7.63
N GLY A 43 -0.56 -5.72 -8.86
CA GLY A 43 0.32 -4.85 -9.63
C GLY A 43 0.61 -3.54 -8.90
N LEU A 44 -0.42 -2.86 -8.39
CA LEU A 44 -0.27 -1.62 -7.62
C LEU A 44 0.61 -1.79 -6.37
N VAL A 45 0.45 -2.91 -5.65
CA VAL A 45 1.26 -3.22 -4.46
C VAL A 45 2.74 -3.41 -4.85
N VAL A 46 3.00 -4.12 -5.94
CA VAL A 46 4.37 -4.33 -6.45
C VAL A 46 4.99 -3.00 -6.91
N SER A 47 4.23 -2.17 -7.64
CA SER A 47 4.65 -0.82 -8.04
C SER A 47 4.99 0.04 -6.82
N LEU A 48 4.21 -0.06 -5.74
CA LEU A 48 4.47 0.68 -4.49
C LEU A 48 5.80 0.27 -3.84
N TYR A 49 6.19 -1.00 -3.88
CA TYR A 49 7.49 -1.44 -3.37
C TYR A 49 8.65 -0.90 -4.23
N ILE A 50 8.49 -0.93 -5.56
CA ILE A 50 9.51 -0.45 -6.48
C ILE A 50 9.72 1.05 -6.31
N ILE A 51 8.64 1.85 -6.31
CA ILE A 51 8.75 3.31 -6.15
C ILE A 51 9.34 3.69 -4.80
N SER A 52 8.95 3.00 -3.72
CA SER A 52 9.48 3.23 -2.37
C SER A 52 10.98 2.91 -2.28
N TRP A 53 11.39 1.79 -2.88
CA TRP A 53 12.80 1.40 -2.95
C TRP A 53 13.63 2.39 -3.77
N THR A 54 13.15 2.77 -4.96
CA THR A 54 13.80 3.76 -5.82
C THR A 54 13.90 5.11 -5.14
N PHE A 55 12.85 5.54 -4.43
CA PHE A 55 12.88 6.79 -3.69
C PHE A 55 13.89 6.77 -2.55
N SER A 56 13.91 5.70 -1.75
CA SER A 56 14.88 5.55 -0.67
C SER A 56 16.33 5.54 -1.19
N LEU A 57 16.57 4.89 -2.33
CA LEU A 57 17.89 4.85 -2.96
C LEU A 57 18.32 6.24 -3.47
N ILE A 58 17.45 6.93 -4.19
CA ILE A 58 17.72 8.28 -4.72
C ILE A 58 17.93 9.26 -3.56
N SER A 59 17.10 9.18 -2.52
CA SER A 59 17.23 9.97 -1.28
C SER A 59 18.60 9.75 -0.63
N ALA A 60 19.03 8.50 -0.43
CA ALA A 60 20.35 8.20 0.16
C ALA A 60 21.53 8.77 -0.63
N MET A 61 21.45 8.75 -1.97
CA MET A 61 22.48 9.32 -2.84
C MET A 61 22.49 10.84 -2.81
N LEU A 62 21.31 11.45 -2.81
CA LEU A 62 21.16 12.90 -2.77
C LEU A 62 21.59 13.45 -1.41
N VAL A 63 21.25 12.79 -0.31
CA VAL A 63 21.65 13.17 1.06
C VAL A 63 23.17 13.32 1.17
N GLN A 64 23.93 12.37 0.64
CA GLN A 64 25.41 12.40 0.68
C GLN A 64 26.02 13.43 -0.26
N THR A 65 25.35 13.75 -1.38
CA THR A 65 25.88 14.65 -2.40
C THR A 65 25.34 16.06 -2.29
N ASN A 66 24.45 16.35 -1.32
CA ASN A 66 23.70 17.59 -1.26
C ASN A 66 24.57 18.80 -0.87
N ASN A 67 25.53 18.58 0.03
CA ASN A 67 26.32 19.65 0.61
C ASN A 67 27.33 20.19 -0.42
N PHE A 68 27.42 21.52 -0.52
CA PHE A 68 28.28 22.25 -1.48
C PHE A 68 28.02 21.95 -2.97
N ASN A 69 26.90 21.31 -3.32
CA ASN A 69 26.58 20.95 -4.70
C ASN A 69 25.19 21.43 -5.11
N ALA A 70 25.15 22.51 -5.91
CA ALA A 70 23.91 23.11 -6.39
C ALA A 70 23.09 22.15 -7.29
N ILE A 71 23.75 21.27 -8.04
CA ILE A 71 23.07 20.32 -8.93
C ILE A 71 22.34 19.27 -8.07
N SER A 72 23.02 18.68 -7.10
CA SER A 72 22.38 17.74 -6.16
C SER A 72 21.27 18.41 -5.36
N CYS A 73 21.43 19.66 -4.94
CA CYS A 73 20.40 20.43 -4.25
C CYS A 73 19.13 20.61 -5.10
N THR A 74 19.31 21.00 -6.37
CA THR A 74 18.21 21.16 -7.31
C THR A 74 17.55 19.82 -7.64
N MET A 75 18.35 18.78 -7.89
CA MET A 75 17.82 17.43 -8.15
C MET A 75 17.06 16.86 -6.96
N SER A 76 17.44 17.23 -5.74
CA SER A 76 16.76 16.79 -4.51
C SER A 76 15.31 17.21 -4.47
N VAL A 77 15.00 18.47 -4.79
CA VAL A 77 13.62 18.94 -4.80
C VAL A 77 12.80 18.32 -5.93
N TYR A 78 13.38 18.15 -7.14
CA TYR A 78 12.68 17.52 -8.26
C TYR A 78 12.36 16.04 -8.01
N MET A 79 13.35 15.28 -7.52
CA MET A 79 13.17 13.86 -7.24
C MET A 79 12.22 13.64 -6.07
N CYS A 80 12.31 14.45 -5.01
CA CYS A 80 11.38 14.40 -3.89
C CYS A 80 9.94 14.62 -4.36
N ILE A 81 9.66 15.74 -5.04
CA ILE A 81 8.30 16.07 -5.52
C ILE A 81 7.76 14.97 -6.45
N THR A 82 8.58 14.53 -7.41
CA THR A 82 8.15 13.56 -8.43
C THR A 82 7.86 12.19 -7.83
N LEU A 83 8.79 11.63 -7.06
CA LEU A 83 8.62 10.30 -6.47
C LEU A 83 7.53 10.29 -5.40
N TYR A 84 7.40 11.39 -4.65
CA TYR A 84 6.31 11.56 -3.69
C TYR A 84 4.93 11.59 -4.39
N ALA A 85 4.79 12.41 -5.44
CA ALA A 85 3.54 12.52 -6.20
C ALA A 85 3.17 11.18 -6.86
N VAL A 86 4.13 10.48 -7.47
CA VAL A 86 3.89 9.16 -8.07
C VAL A 86 3.46 8.14 -7.02
N SER A 87 4.13 8.11 -5.86
CA SER A 87 3.75 7.22 -4.76
C SER A 87 2.32 7.48 -4.28
N LYS A 88 1.96 8.76 -4.08
CA LYS A 88 0.61 9.17 -3.69
C LYS A 88 -0.46 8.75 -4.69
N ILE A 89 -0.21 8.92 -5.99
CA ILE A 89 -1.12 8.46 -7.04
C ILE A 89 -1.33 6.93 -6.96
N ILE A 90 -0.26 6.16 -6.79
CA ILE A 90 -0.34 4.69 -6.65
C ILE A 90 -1.14 4.30 -5.41
N ILE A 91 -0.92 4.97 -4.26
CA ILE A 91 -1.66 4.73 -3.02
C ILE A 91 -3.15 5.02 -3.23
N TYR A 92 -3.51 6.15 -3.84
CA TYR A 92 -4.90 6.49 -4.10
C TYR A 92 -5.57 5.51 -5.07
N LEU A 93 -4.90 5.08 -6.13
CA LEU A 93 -5.39 4.03 -7.02
C LEU A 93 -5.62 2.72 -6.27
N PHE A 94 -4.71 2.35 -5.36
CA PHE A 94 -4.86 1.16 -4.52
C PHE A 94 -6.07 1.28 -3.58
N LEU A 95 -6.22 2.41 -2.89
CA LEU A 95 -7.35 2.66 -1.99
C LEU A 95 -8.68 2.63 -2.74
N MET A 96 -8.75 3.25 -3.92
CA MET A 96 -9.93 3.20 -4.78
C MET A 96 -10.29 1.80 -5.23
N GLU A 97 -9.30 0.99 -5.62
CA GLU A 97 -9.55 -0.41 -6.00
C GLU A 97 -10.15 -1.19 -4.82
N LYS A 98 -9.66 -0.95 -3.59
CA LYS A 98 -10.22 -1.59 -2.39
C LYS A 98 -11.63 -1.09 -2.05
N VAL A 99 -11.93 0.19 -2.22
CA VAL A 99 -13.30 0.70 -2.10
C VAL A 99 -14.22 0.06 -3.13
N TYR A 100 -13.78 -0.04 -4.39
CA TYR A 100 -14.55 -0.65 -5.47
C TYR A 100 -14.88 -2.12 -5.15
N VAL A 101 -13.89 -2.92 -4.79
CA VAL A 101 -14.08 -4.34 -4.44
C VAL A 101 -15.05 -4.53 -3.27
N VAL A 102 -15.05 -3.61 -2.30
CA VAL A 102 -15.94 -3.69 -1.12
C VAL A 102 -17.34 -3.14 -1.40
N THR A 103 -17.49 -2.16 -2.29
CA THR A 103 -18.75 -1.42 -2.47
C THR A 103 -19.57 -1.93 -3.66
N ALA A 104 -18.92 -2.34 -4.74
CA ALA A 104 -19.57 -2.59 -6.03
C ALA A 104 -19.73 -4.09 -6.28
N VAL A 105 -20.71 -4.74 -5.62
CA VAL A 105 -21.05 -6.15 -5.89
C VAL A 105 -21.82 -6.23 -7.22
N GLY A 106 -21.32 -7.02 -8.19
CA GLY A 106 -22.02 -7.31 -9.45
C GLY A 106 -21.88 -6.31 -10.61
N THR A 107 -21.15 -5.19 -10.48
CA THR A 107 -20.97 -4.22 -11.58
C THR A 107 -19.56 -4.22 -12.15
N THR A 108 -19.39 -3.92 -13.44
CA THR A 108 -18.08 -3.81 -14.11
C THR A 108 -17.41 -2.44 -13.87
N ARG A 109 -16.06 -2.41 -13.83
CA ARG A 109 -15.23 -1.21 -13.49
C ARG A 109 -15.63 0.06 -14.26
N ALA A 110 -15.90 -0.07 -15.55
CA ALA A 110 -16.23 1.05 -16.43
C ALA A 110 -17.67 1.58 -16.26
N ASN A 111 -18.60 0.75 -15.77
CA ASN A 111 -20.01 1.10 -15.60
C ASN A 111 -20.32 1.63 -14.20
N PHE A 112 -19.38 1.52 -13.25
CA PHE A 112 -19.56 2.05 -11.91
C PHE A 112 -19.27 3.57 -11.89
N MET A 113 -20.32 4.38 -11.87
CA MET A 113 -20.24 5.85 -11.89
C MET A 113 -19.32 6.41 -10.81
N LEU A 114 -19.31 5.80 -9.61
CA LEU A 114 -18.46 6.22 -8.51
C LEU A 114 -16.97 5.95 -8.77
N TYR A 115 -16.61 4.88 -9.51
CA TYR A 115 -15.22 4.64 -9.91
C TYR A 115 -14.73 5.72 -10.89
N ARG A 116 -15.57 6.10 -11.87
CA ARG A 116 -15.25 7.18 -12.81
C ARG A 116 -15.09 8.53 -12.10
N ILE A 117 -15.94 8.83 -11.12
CA ILE A 117 -15.82 10.05 -10.30
C ILE A 117 -14.51 10.01 -9.50
N ASN A 118 -14.18 8.89 -8.86
CA ASN A 118 -12.95 8.76 -8.09
C ASN A 118 -11.67 8.85 -8.96
N VAL A 119 -11.69 8.30 -10.18
CA VAL A 119 -10.58 8.46 -11.13
C VAL A 119 -10.54 9.90 -11.69
N ALA A 120 -11.68 10.53 -11.94
CA ALA A 120 -11.72 11.95 -12.33
C ALA A 120 -11.16 12.86 -11.22
N LEU A 121 -11.37 12.49 -9.95
CA LEU A 121 -10.78 13.15 -8.78
C LEU A 121 -9.24 12.97 -8.68
N LEU A 122 -8.59 12.13 -9.50
CA LEU A 122 -7.13 12.15 -9.63
C LEU A 122 -6.63 13.20 -10.62
N VAL A 123 -7.47 13.66 -11.56
CA VAL A 123 -7.04 14.61 -12.61
C VAL A 123 -6.53 15.94 -12.01
N PRO A 124 -7.19 16.56 -11.03
CA PRO A 124 -6.66 17.77 -10.40
C PRO A 124 -5.32 17.55 -9.69
N TYR A 125 -5.04 16.32 -9.23
CA TYR A 125 -3.75 15.99 -8.60
C TYR A 125 -2.57 16.14 -9.58
N LEU A 126 -2.78 15.87 -10.88
CA LEU A 126 -1.79 16.15 -11.92
C LEU A 126 -1.54 17.66 -12.09
N GLY A 127 -2.59 18.47 -11.99
CA GLY A 127 -2.46 19.93 -11.98
C GLY A 127 -1.65 20.45 -10.79
N ILE A 128 -1.91 19.90 -9.60
CA ILE A 128 -1.16 20.21 -8.37
C ILE A 128 0.30 19.79 -8.52
N PHE A 129 0.56 18.63 -9.12
CA PHE A 129 1.91 18.17 -9.42
C PHE A 129 2.68 19.17 -10.30
N CYS A 130 2.08 19.62 -11.41
CA CYS A 130 2.67 20.66 -12.25
C CYS A 130 2.91 21.96 -11.47
N LEU A 131 1.97 22.34 -10.60
CA LEU A 131 2.07 23.53 -9.78
C LEU A 131 3.23 23.43 -8.77
N MET A 132 3.45 22.27 -8.14
CA MET A 132 4.62 22.03 -7.29
C MET A 132 5.94 22.18 -8.04
N LEU A 133 6.01 21.72 -9.29
CA LEU A 133 7.20 21.86 -10.14
C LEU A 133 7.46 23.28 -10.63
N ILE A 134 6.48 24.18 -10.60
CA ILE A 134 6.67 25.59 -10.96
C ILE A 134 7.12 26.38 -9.72
N TYR A 135 6.44 26.17 -8.59
CA TYR A 135 6.59 26.93 -7.35
C TYR A 135 7.56 26.30 -6.33
N ARG A 136 8.46 25.42 -6.78
CA ARG A 136 9.61 24.94 -5.97
C ARG A 136 10.65 26.03 -5.74
N VAL A 137 11.35 25.93 -4.61
CA VAL A 137 12.57 26.67 -4.28
C VAL A 137 13.66 25.70 -3.85
N SER A 138 14.87 25.97 -4.30
CA SER A 138 16.09 25.27 -3.89
C SER A 138 17.23 26.29 -3.83
N GLU A 139 17.75 26.55 -2.63
CA GLU A 139 18.81 27.52 -2.40
C GLU A 139 19.97 26.87 -1.65
N LEU A 140 21.19 27.10 -2.14
CA LEU A 140 22.42 26.71 -1.46
C LEU A 140 22.86 27.88 -0.57
N GLN A 141 22.86 27.66 0.73
CA GLN A 141 23.23 28.66 1.71
C GLN A 141 24.77 28.80 1.77
N GLU A 142 25.27 29.96 2.23
CA GLU A 142 26.72 30.27 2.28
C GLU A 142 27.56 29.27 3.10
N ASN A 143 26.93 28.60 4.07
CA ASN A 143 27.52 27.53 4.87
C ASN A 143 27.62 26.17 4.12
N GLY A 144 27.17 26.11 2.86
CA GLY A 144 27.18 24.91 2.02
C GLY A 144 25.97 24.00 2.18
N GLU A 145 24.99 24.39 3.01
CA GLU A 145 23.78 23.60 3.25
C GLU A 145 22.72 23.86 2.17
N CYS A 146 22.11 22.79 1.66
CA CYS A 146 21.00 22.89 0.74
C CYS A 146 19.66 22.99 1.48
N LYS A 147 18.91 24.07 1.21
CA LYS A 147 17.53 24.23 1.65
C LYS A 147 16.59 24.09 0.46
N ILE A 148 15.57 23.25 0.61
CA ILE A 148 14.53 23.05 -0.40
C ILE A 148 13.17 23.29 0.21
N GLY A 149 12.23 23.76 -0.61
CA GLY A 149 10.88 24.05 -0.16
C GLY A 149 9.92 24.28 -1.31
N LEU A 150 8.64 24.44 -0.95
CA LEU A 150 7.57 24.85 -1.85
C LEU A 150 7.03 26.19 -1.38
N LEU A 151 6.81 27.10 -2.33
CA LEU A 151 6.14 28.36 -2.02
C LEU A 151 4.71 28.13 -1.50
N PRO A 152 4.17 29.04 -0.67
CA PRO A 152 2.84 28.91 -0.07
C PRO A 152 1.70 28.60 -1.06
N PRO A 153 1.62 29.19 -2.28
CA PRO A 153 0.58 28.84 -3.23
C PRO A 153 0.55 27.35 -3.59
N ALA A 154 1.71 26.68 -3.67
CA ALA A 154 1.79 25.27 -4.00
C ALA A 154 1.54 24.36 -2.81
N SER A 155 2.19 24.65 -1.68
CA SER A 155 2.03 23.84 -0.47
C SER A 155 0.59 23.91 0.03
N VAL A 156 -0.02 25.10 0.13
CA VAL A 156 -1.41 25.27 0.58
C VAL A 156 -2.39 24.54 -0.34
N THR A 157 -2.22 24.67 -1.66
CA THR A 157 -3.09 23.98 -2.62
C THR A 157 -2.98 22.46 -2.47
N LEU A 158 -1.76 21.92 -2.31
CA LEU A 158 -1.56 20.50 -2.06
C LEU A 158 -2.22 20.06 -0.76
N ILE A 159 -2.01 20.79 0.34
CA ILE A 159 -2.54 20.43 1.66
C ILE A 159 -4.07 20.38 1.63
N LEU A 160 -4.72 21.42 1.09
CA LEU A 160 -6.17 21.49 0.99
C LEU A 160 -6.73 20.32 0.17
N TYR A 161 -6.08 19.98 -0.93
CA TYR A 161 -6.52 18.89 -1.79
C TYR A 161 -6.29 17.51 -1.17
N ASP A 162 -5.15 17.30 -0.51
CA ASP A 162 -4.82 16.03 0.18
C ASP A 162 -5.82 15.78 1.32
N ILE A 163 -6.19 16.82 2.09
CA ILE A 163 -7.24 16.73 3.12
C ILE A 163 -8.61 16.42 2.50
N PHE A 164 -8.97 17.08 1.39
CA PHE A 164 -10.24 16.86 0.70
C PHE A 164 -10.37 15.41 0.19
N ILE A 165 -9.39 14.92 -0.57
CA ILE A 165 -9.38 13.55 -1.09
C ILE A 165 -9.33 12.53 0.04
N SER A 166 -8.50 12.74 1.06
CA SER A 166 -8.40 11.82 2.20
C SER A 166 -9.71 11.75 2.97
N SER A 167 -10.40 12.88 3.16
CA SER A 167 -11.73 12.93 3.78
C SER A 167 -12.77 12.21 2.92
N TRP A 168 -12.78 12.45 1.61
CA TRP A 168 -13.67 11.78 0.67
C TRP A 168 -13.48 10.26 0.67
N LEU A 169 -12.24 9.78 0.57
CA LEU A 169 -11.92 8.35 0.63
C LEU A 169 -12.30 7.75 1.98
N THR A 170 -12.07 8.46 3.09
CA THR A 170 -12.48 8.03 4.44
C THR A 170 -13.99 7.83 4.52
N LEU A 171 -14.79 8.76 3.99
CA LEU A 171 -16.25 8.61 3.95
C LEU A 171 -16.69 7.40 3.12
N LEU A 172 -16.03 7.16 1.98
CA LEU A 172 -16.29 5.98 1.15
C LEU A 172 -15.91 4.67 1.84
N PHE A 173 -14.88 4.65 2.70
CA PHE A 173 -14.55 3.49 3.51
C PHE A 173 -15.53 3.28 4.66
N ILE A 174 -15.93 4.35 5.37
CA ILE A 174 -16.85 4.24 6.51
C ILE A 174 -18.26 3.83 6.07
N ARG A 175 -18.71 4.23 4.88
CA ARG A 175 -20.08 3.95 4.39
C ARG A 175 -20.41 2.44 4.34
N PRO A 176 -19.59 1.55 3.73
CA PRO A 176 -19.78 0.10 3.80
C PRO A 176 -19.72 -0.48 5.22
N LEU A 177 -18.97 0.14 6.14
CA LEU A 177 -18.86 -0.33 7.52
C LEU A 177 -20.10 0.01 8.35
N MET A 178 -20.67 1.20 8.14
CA MET A 178 -21.87 1.70 8.83
C MET A 178 -23.17 1.14 8.23
N SER A 179 -23.17 0.90 6.92
CA SER A 179 -24.24 0.19 6.22
C SER A 179 -24.25 -1.27 6.66
N SER A 180 -24.91 -1.52 7.79
CA SER A 180 -25.35 -2.83 8.26
C SER A 180 -26.44 -3.43 7.33
N THR A 181 -26.37 -3.15 6.04
CA THR A 181 -27.36 -3.54 5.04
C THR A 181 -27.11 -4.99 4.67
N SER A 182 -27.77 -5.88 5.43
CA SER A 182 -28.49 -7.12 5.06
C SER A 182 -27.99 -8.08 3.97
N LEU A 183 -27.02 -7.79 3.11
CA LEU A 183 -26.65 -8.64 1.96
C LEU A 183 -25.55 -9.68 2.25
N LEU A 184 -24.94 -9.65 3.42
CA LEU A 184 -23.98 -10.67 3.88
C LEU A 184 -24.65 -11.67 4.82
N GLN A 185 -25.86 -12.16 4.49
CA GLN A 185 -26.67 -12.96 5.41
C GLN A 185 -26.36 -14.49 5.40
N GLY A 186 -25.25 -14.97 4.82
CA GLY A 186 -24.85 -16.41 4.83
C GLY A 186 -23.75 -16.84 5.82
N PRO A 187 -23.66 -18.11 6.24
CA PRO A 187 -22.84 -18.63 7.36
C PRO A 187 -21.30 -18.59 7.19
N SER A 188 -20.75 -18.27 6.01
CA SER A 188 -19.29 -18.08 5.78
C SER A 188 -18.77 -16.70 6.26
N LYS A 189 -19.42 -16.13 7.27
CA LYS A 189 -19.64 -14.70 7.51
C LYS A 189 -18.52 -13.96 8.26
N GLY A 190 -17.80 -14.63 9.14
CA GLY A 190 -16.76 -13.97 9.98
C GLY A 190 -15.50 -13.63 9.18
N LYS A 191 -14.99 -14.61 8.44
CA LYS A 191 -13.68 -14.50 7.76
C LYS A 191 -13.66 -13.43 6.66
N LEU A 192 -14.73 -13.30 5.87
CA LEU A 192 -14.79 -12.29 4.80
C LEU A 192 -14.95 -10.87 5.37
N ARG A 193 -15.75 -10.72 6.43
CA ARG A 193 -15.90 -9.45 7.16
C ARG A 193 -14.62 -9.04 7.87
N ASP A 194 -13.87 -9.98 8.43
CA ASP A 194 -12.58 -9.71 9.06
C ASP A 194 -11.53 -9.25 8.04
N VAL A 195 -11.51 -9.86 6.85
CA VAL A 195 -10.62 -9.43 5.75
C VAL A 195 -11.00 -8.03 5.26
N ALA A 196 -12.29 -7.76 5.04
CA ALA A 196 -12.77 -6.44 4.65
C ALA A 196 -12.45 -5.38 5.72
N ARG A 197 -12.69 -5.68 7.00
CA ARG A 197 -12.41 -4.79 8.14
C ARG A 197 -10.92 -4.51 8.29
N ARG A 198 -10.06 -5.53 8.17
CA ARG A 198 -8.59 -5.36 8.18
C ARG A 198 -8.12 -4.49 7.02
N THR A 199 -8.69 -4.70 5.84
CA THR A 199 -8.37 -3.92 4.64
C THR A 199 -8.77 -2.45 4.79
N LEU A 200 -9.94 -2.22 5.35
CA LEU A 200 -10.44 -0.89 5.67
C LEU A 200 -9.59 -0.21 6.76
N MET A 201 -9.22 -0.92 7.83
CA MET A 201 -8.39 -0.35 8.90
C MET A 201 -7.01 0.05 8.39
N GLY A 202 -6.34 -0.78 7.58
CA GLY A 202 -5.06 -0.36 7.01
C GLY A 202 -5.19 0.71 5.92
N SER A 203 -6.33 0.79 5.24
CA SER A 203 -6.64 1.94 4.36
C SER A 203 -6.75 3.24 5.15
N LEU A 204 -7.40 3.22 6.32
CA LEU A 204 -7.45 4.38 7.22
C LEU A 204 -6.05 4.75 7.77
N VAL A 205 -5.23 3.76 8.13
CA VAL A 205 -3.84 4.00 8.56
C VAL A 205 -3.03 4.68 7.44
N ALA A 206 -3.19 4.25 6.19
CA ALA A 206 -2.52 4.88 5.03
C ALA A 206 -2.95 6.35 4.84
N LEU A 207 -4.23 6.66 5.02
CA LEU A 207 -4.75 8.04 4.97
C LEU A 207 -4.20 8.90 6.12
N ILE A 208 -4.08 8.35 7.32
CA ILE A 208 -3.50 9.05 8.48
C ILE A 208 -2.02 9.34 8.25
N LEU A 209 -1.24 8.36 7.81
CA LEU A 209 0.19 8.53 7.48
C LEU A 209 0.38 9.64 6.43
N SER A 210 -0.42 9.58 5.38
CA SER A 210 -0.48 10.61 4.34
C SER A 210 -0.74 12.01 4.88
N THR A 211 -1.71 12.16 5.79
CA THR A 211 -2.06 13.45 6.37
C THR A 211 -0.98 13.97 7.32
N ALA A 212 -0.35 13.08 8.08
CA ALA A 212 0.74 13.43 8.99
C ALA A 212 1.95 13.99 8.24
N ASN A 213 2.30 13.42 7.08
CA ASN A 213 3.40 13.96 6.26
C ASN A 213 3.10 15.37 5.73
N VAL A 214 1.85 15.59 5.29
CA VAL A 214 1.39 16.92 4.85
C VAL A 214 1.43 17.93 6.00
N PHE A 215 1.10 17.51 7.22
CA PHE A 215 1.19 18.35 8.41
C PHE A 215 2.64 18.74 8.75
N THR A 216 3.61 17.84 8.55
CA THR A 216 5.03 18.17 8.67
C THR A 216 5.39 19.33 7.74
N LEU A 217 5.00 19.29 6.47
CA LEU A 217 5.27 20.37 5.51
C LEU A 217 4.64 21.72 5.92
N VAL A 218 3.50 21.71 6.62
CA VAL A 218 2.86 22.93 7.16
C VAL A 218 3.72 23.56 8.24
N LEU A 219 4.26 22.75 9.16
CA LEU A 219 4.96 23.24 10.34
C LEU A 219 6.22 24.02 9.98
N PHE A 220 6.93 23.58 8.95
CA PHE A 220 8.23 24.14 8.64
C PHE A 220 8.22 25.29 7.60
N LYS A 221 7.03 25.76 7.17
CA LYS A 221 6.83 27.00 6.40
C LYS A 221 7.73 27.17 5.16
N GLY A 222 8.19 26.08 4.55
CA GLY A 222 8.97 26.10 3.31
C GLY A 222 10.46 26.44 3.45
N TYR A 223 11.02 26.44 4.66
CA TYR A 223 12.45 26.73 4.90
C TYR A 223 13.14 25.60 5.68
N GLU A 224 13.11 24.38 5.13
CA GLU A 224 13.76 23.20 5.71
C GLU A 224 15.08 22.86 5.02
N ARG A 225 15.98 22.20 5.75
CA ARG A 225 17.11 21.49 5.14
C ARG A 225 16.55 20.36 4.27
N GLY A 226 17.02 20.25 3.02
CA GLY A 226 16.45 19.30 2.06
C GLY A 226 16.58 17.83 2.47
N LEU A 227 17.54 17.54 3.34
CA LEU A 227 17.76 16.24 3.97
C LEU A 227 16.56 15.79 4.82
N ILE A 228 15.89 16.73 5.49
CA ILE A 228 14.73 16.48 6.37
C ILE A 228 13.49 16.20 5.53
N CYS A 229 13.27 17.00 4.47
CA CYS A 229 12.17 16.79 3.52
C CYS A 229 12.30 15.43 2.81
N LEU A 230 13.50 15.08 2.35
CA LEU A 230 13.79 13.77 1.76
C LEU A 230 13.53 12.63 2.77
N ALA A 231 13.98 12.79 4.02
CA ALA A 231 13.77 11.79 5.08
C ALA A 231 12.28 11.59 5.39
N SER A 232 11.53 12.67 5.62
CA SER A 232 10.10 12.59 5.99
C SER A 232 9.27 11.97 4.86
N CYS A 233 9.48 12.38 3.62
CA CYS A 233 8.83 11.77 2.46
C CYS A 233 9.22 10.29 2.28
N THR A 234 10.49 9.93 2.55
CA THR A 234 10.94 8.52 2.53
C THR A 234 10.21 7.69 3.59
N VAL A 235 10.07 8.22 4.81
CA VAL A 235 9.33 7.58 5.90
C VAL A 235 7.85 7.39 5.54
N ASP A 236 7.18 8.44 5.02
CA ASP A 236 5.77 8.36 4.63
C ASP A 236 5.54 7.25 3.59
N VAL A 237 6.31 7.26 2.50
CA VAL A 237 6.18 6.26 1.44
C VAL A 237 6.48 4.85 1.95
N THR A 238 7.49 4.70 2.82
CA THR A 238 7.87 3.42 3.42
C THR A 238 6.78 2.88 4.35
N LEU A 239 6.24 3.72 5.24
CA LEU A 239 5.17 3.33 6.16
C LEU A 239 3.87 3.00 5.42
N ASN A 240 3.54 3.73 4.35
CA ASN A 240 2.42 3.37 3.49
C ASN A 240 2.64 2.00 2.82
N ALA A 241 3.84 1.74 2.29
CA ALA A 241 4.16 0.45 1.69
C ALA A 241 4.11 -0.72 2.69
N ILE A 242 4.60 -0.51 3.92
CA ILE A 242 4.49 -1.48 5.01
C ILE A 242 3.01 -1.72 5.38
N THR A 243 2.21 -0.67 5.50
CA THR A 243 0.78 -0.76 5.82
C THR A 243 0.04 -1.55 4.74
N VAL A 244 0.28 -1.25 3.47
CA VAL A 244 -0.28 -1.98 2.33
C VAL A 244 0.20 -3.43 2.31
N HIS A 245 1.47 -3.69 2.60
CA HIS A 245 1.97 -5.06 2.75
C HIS A 245 1.22 -5.81 3.85
N TRP A 246 1.08 -5.21 5.02
CA TRP A 246 0.42 -5.82 6.17
C TRP A 246 -1.07 -6.10 5.93
N VAL A 247 -1.75 -5.23 5.20
CA VAL A 247 -3.16 -5.43 4.80
C VAL A 247 -3.29 -6.56 3.78
N THR A 248 -2.38 -6.61 2.82
CA THR A 248 -2.44 -7.56 1.70
C THR A 248 -1.78 -8.90 2.02
N SER A 249 -1.02 -9.00 3.11
CA SER A 249 -0.44 -10.25 3.61
C SER A 249 -1.33 -10.77 4.74
N ARG A 250 -1.95 -11.93 4.56
CA ARG A 250 -2.74 -12.55 5.63
C ARG A 250 -1.81 -12.79 6.83
N GLY A 251 -2.29 -12.40 8.02
CA GLY A 251 -1.69 -12.90 9.25
C GLY A 251 -1.80 -14.41 9.19
N GLY A 252 -0.67 -15.11 9.28
CA GLY A 252 -0.67 -16.54 9.54
C GLY A 252 -1.56 -16.74 10.76
N GLY A 253 -2.73 -17.34 10.53
CA GLY A 253 -3.51 -17.88 11.61
C GLY A 253 -2.63 -18.95 12.21
N GLY A 254 -1.91 -18.61 13.29
CA GLY A 254 -1.45 -19.60 14.24
C GLY A 254 -2.68 -20.36 14.66
N GLY A 255 -2.93 -21.49 13.99
CA GLY A 255 -3.87 -22.48 14.44
C GLY A 255 -3.35 -22.92 15.79
N ARG A 256 -3.87 -22.29 16.85
CA ARG A 256 -4.00 -22.93 18.14
C ARG A 256 -4.85 -24.16 17.83
N SER A 257 -4.16 -25.29 17.62
CA SER A 257 -4.78 -26.59 17.53
C SER A 257 -5.47 -26.79 18.89
N SER A 258 -6.76 -26.44 18.94
CA SER A 258 -7.60 -26.76 20.08
C SER A 258 -7.73 -28.27 20.05
N ASN A 259 -6.84 -28.93 20.78
CA ASN A 259 -6.84 -30.36 20.97
C ASN A 259 -8.05 -30.70 21.84
N ASN A 260 -9.25 -30.70 21.25
CA ASN A 260 -10.45 -31.25 21.87
C ASN A 260 -10.32 -32.77 21.84
N GLN A 261 -9.63 -33.32 22.83
CA GLN A 261 -9.80 -34.72 23.20
C GLN A 261 -11.16 -34.87 23.89
N VAL A 262 -12.18 -35.20 23.11
CA VAL A 262 -13.36 -35.90 23.63
C VAL A 262 -13.68 -37.01 22.64
N GLU A 263 -13.17 -38.21 22.91
CA GLU A 263 -13.85 -39.43 22.45
C GLU A 263 -13.61 -40.55 23.45
N ARG A 264 -14.67 -40.81 24.22
CA ARG A 264 -14.83 -42.01 25.04
C ARG A 264 -15.44 -43.11 24.17
N SER A 265 -14.73 -44.24 24.17
CA SER A 265 -15.24 -45.61 24.26
C SER A 265 -15.62 -46.41 23.01
N SER A 266 -14.95 -47.57 22.95
CA SER A 266 -15.46 -48.92 22.62
C SER A 266 -15.45 -49.42 21.17
N GLY A 267 -14.74 -50.54 20.97
CA GLY A 267 -15.28 -51.66 20.19
C GLY A 267 -14.44 -52.22 19.03
N ASN A 268 -13.53 -53.13 19.36
CA ASN A 268 -13.17 -54.40 18.68
C ASN A 268 -12.78 -54.51 17.17
N ASP A 269 -11.66 -55.26 17.02
CA ASP A 269 -11.33 -56.34 16.06
C ASP A 269 -10.66 -56.11 14.68
N ARG A 270 -9.36 -56.53 14.66
CA ARG A 270 -8.63 -57.39 13.70
C ARG A 270 -8.51 -57.01 12.20
N ARG A 271 -7.26 -56.73 11.77
CA ARG A 271 -6.39 -57.63 10.95
C ARG A 271 -5.01 -57.03 10.56
N GLN A 272 -3.96 -57.80 10.89
CA GLN A 272 -2.70 -58.13 10.17
C GLN A 272 -1.66 -57.06 9.69
N GLN A 273 -0.44 -57.26 10.23
CA GLN A 273 0.96 -56.81 9.95
C GLN A 273 1.49 -56.95 8.48
N PRO A 274 2.78 -56.62 8.15
CA PRO A 274 3.72 -55.59 8.68
C PRO A 274 4.58 -54.85 7.60
N GLN A 275 5.34 -53.82 8.06
CA GLN A 275 6.62 -53.26 7.54
C GLN A 275 6.70 -52.63 6.14
N THR A 276 7.13 -51.35 6.09
CA THR A 276 8.49 -50.96 5.63
C THR A 276 8.80 -49.54 6.12
N VAL A 277 9.91 -49.41 6.85
CA VAL A 277 10.50 -48.15 7.29
C VAL A 277 11.20 -47.51 6.10
N LEU A 278 10.81 -46.29 5.74
CA LEU A 278 11.62 -45.38 4.91
C LEU A 278 11.46 -43.97 5.45
N THR A 279 12.52 -43.54 6.14
CA THR A 279 12.76 -42.16 6.58
C THR A 279 12.80 -41.25 5.36
N GLN A 280 11.90 -40.27 5.30
CA GLN A 280 12.07 -39.11 4.43
C GLN A 280 12.13 -37.85 5.30
N SER A 281 13.37 -37.45 5.55
CA SER A 281 13.76 -36.08 5.88
C SER A 281 13.25 -35.12 4.78
N GLU A 282 13.02 -33.87 5.16
CA GLU A 282 12.69 -32.73 4.29
C GLU A 282 11.35 -32.77 3.56
N LYS A 283 10.30 -32.29 4.24
CA LYS A 283 9.24 -31.53 3.57
C LYS A 283 9.44 -30.04 3.79
N GLN A 284 10.14 -29.48 2.81
CA GLN A 284 10.19 -28.09 2.40
C GLN A 284 8.86 -27.37 2.60
N VAL A 285 8.87 -26.36 3.47
CA VAL A 285 7.75 -25.44 3.73
C VAL A 285 7.54 -24.57 2.49
N ALA A 286 6.56 -24.93 1.66
CA ALA A 286 6.04 -24.07 0.59
C ALA A 286 4.84 -23.25 1.11
N PRO A 287 4.67 -21.98 0.73
CA PRO A 287 3.65 -21.12 1.31
C PRO A 287 2.29 -21.39 0.66
N LEU A 288 1.42 -22.09 1.38
CA LEU A 288 0.01 -22.33 1.02
C LEU A 288 -0.86 -21.05 1.10
N ASP A 289 -0.32 -19.96 1.66
CA ASP A 289 -1.04 -18.73 1.98
C ASP A 289 -1.32 -17.78 0.79
N SER A 290 -0.56 -17.93 -0.30
CA SER A 290 -0.79 -17.14 -1.52
C SER A 290 -1.98 -17.67 -2.33
N HIS A 291 -2.28 -18.97 -2.25
CA HIS A 291 -3.33 -19.57 -3.05
C HIS A 291 -4.73 -19.18 -2.55
N ILE A 292 -4.96 -19.13 -1.23
CA ILE A 292 -6.30 -18.86 -0.66
C ILE A 292 -6.78 -17.41 -0.84
N SER A 293 -5.89 -16.42 -0.73
CA SER A 293 -6.28 -15.01 -0.95
C SER A 293 -6.58 -14.72 -2.42
N VAL A 294 -5.77 -15.30 -3.32
CA VAL A 294 -6.06 -15.35 -4.76
C VAL A 294 -7.37 -16.09 -5.00
N THR A 295 -7.66 -17.18 -4.27
CA THR A 295 -8.93 -17.90 -4.42
C THR A 295 -10.13 -17.07 -4.00
N VAL A 296 -10.02 -16.17 -3.01
CA VAL A 296 -11.14 -15.30 -2.60
C VAL A 296 -11.32 -14.11 -3.54
N GLU A 297 -10.25 -13.44 -3.97
CA GLU A 297 -10.35 -12.42 -5.03
C GLU A 297 -10.83 -13.05 -6.35
N SER A 298 -10.37 -14.26 -6.69
CA SER A 298 -10.86 -15.01 -7.86
C SER A 298 -12.28 -15.55 -7.65
N TYR A 299 -12.69 -15.91 -6.42
CA TYR A 299 -14.07 -16.30 -6.13
C TYR A 299 -14.99 -15.11 -6.29
N VAL A 300 -14.59 -13.93 -5.79
CA VAL A 300 -15.33 -12.68 -5.94
C VAL A 300 -15.38 -12.30 -7.42
N GLU A 301 -14.25 -12.32 -8.15
CA GLU A 301 -14.22 -12.09 -9.60
C GLU A 301 -15.03 -13.14 -10.40
N GLN A 302 -15.02 -14.42 -10.02
CA GLN A 302 -15.87 -15.47 -10.63
C GLN A 302 -17.35 -15.25 -10.32
N TYR A 303 -17.70 -14.83 -9.10
CA TYR A 303 -19.06 -14.45 -8.74
C TYR A 303 -19.53 -13.24 -9.57
N HIS A 304 -18.64 -12.26 -9.79
CA HIS A 304 -18.89 -11.13 -10.67
C HIS A 304 -19.12 -11.58 -12.13
N GLN A 305 -18.31 -12.50 -12.66
CA GLN A 305 -18.49 -13.05 -14.00
C GLN A 305 -19.80 -13.83 -14.15
N GLN A 306 -20.18 -14.66 -13.16
CA GLN A 306 -21.44 -15.42 -13.18
C GLN A 306 -22.67 -14.51 -13.09
N THR A 307 -22.63 -13.45 -12.30
CA THR A 307 -23.77 -12.51 -12.14
C THR A 307 -23.95 -11.62 -13.38
N SER A 308 -22.85 -11.28 -14.06
CA SER A 308 -22.87 -10.49 -15.30
C SER A 308 -23.38 -11.30 -16.51
N ALA A 309 -23.13 -12.62 -16.54
CA ALA A 309 -23.64 -13.51 -17.58
C ALA A 309 -25.14 -13.81 -17.43
N GLY A 310 -25.66 -13.80 -16.20
CA GLY A 310 -27.08 -14.07 -15.90
C GLY A 310 -28.07 -12.98 -16.33
N THR A 311 -27.61 -11.81 -16.79
CA THR A 311 -28.47 -10.70 -17.24
C THR A 311 -28.73 -10.68 -18.74
N SER A 312 -28.18 -11.63 -19.51
CA SER A 312 -28.34 -11.70 -20.98
C SER A 312 -29.26 -12.83 -21.48
N SER A 313 -29.97 -13.53 -20.59
CA SER A 313 -30.90 -14.60 -20.98
C SER A 313 -32.26 -14.44 -20.29
N ALA A 314 -33.05 -13.48 -20.76
CA ALA A 314 -34.49 -13.51 -20.55
C ALA A 314 -35.13 -14.35 -21.67
N PRO A 315 -35.88 -15.42 -21.39
CA PRO A 315 -36.65 -16.12 -22.40
C PRO A 315 -37.87 -15.27 -22.77
N SER A 316 -38.02 -14.99 -24.06
CA SER A 316 -39.26 -14.47 -24.64
C SER A 316 -40.36 -15.52 -24.48
N TYR A 317 -41.40 -15.18 -23.72
CA TYR A 317 -42.72 -15.78 -23.81
C TYR A 317 -43.67 -14.79 -24.49
#